data_AF-A0A920F2C5-F1
#
_entry.id   AF-A0A920F2C5-F1
#
_cell.length_a   1.000
_cell.length_b   1.000
_cell.length_c   1.000
_cell.angle_alpha   90.00
_cell.angle_beta   90.00
_cell.angle_gamma   90.00
#
_symmetry.space_group_name_H-M   'P 1'
#
loop_
_entity.id
_entity.type
_entity.pdbx_description
1 polymer ?
#
loop_
_entity_poly.entity_id
_entity_poly.type
_entity_poly.pdbx_seq_one_letter_code
_entity_poly.pdbx_strand_id
1 'polypeptide(L)'
;MFNYSTSKSSIQTNIYFYVPENISISADIIFIFHGNARNAIDYRNALIEKADSLNFIILAPEFSEKNFPGGDGYNLGNVFVDGDNPSEESLNPEIDWTFSLVEPIFESFWNFLALSQQVIILLVTQLEANSRIV
;
A
#
# COMPACT_ATOMS: atom_id res chain seq x y z
N MET A 1 1.76 -8.48 3.80
CA MET A 1 3.17 -8.15 3.50
C MET A 1 3.31 -7.94 2.01
N PHE A 2 4.04 -6.91 1.60
CA PHE A 2 4.32 -6.53 0.22
C PHE A 2 5.80 -6.80 -0.10
N ASN A 3 6.08 -7.38 -1.26
CA ASN A 3 7.44 -7.68 -1.72
C ASN A 3 7.86 -6.61 -2.73
N TYR A 4 9.08 -6.09 -2.58
CA TYR A 4 9.63 -5.07 -3.47
C TYR A 4 11.06 -5.44 -3.86
N SER A 5 11.40 -5.30 -5.14
CA SER A 5 12.74 -5.57 -5.64
C SER A 5 13.49 -4.26 -5.84
N THR A 6 14.60 -4.12 -5.15
CA THR A 6 15.60 -3.06 -5.31
C THR A 6 16.65 -3.50 -6.32
N SER A 7 17.62 -2.64 -6.64
CA SER A 7 18.74 -2.95 -7.53
C SER A 7 19.63 -4.09 -7.01
N LYS A 8 19.64 -4.32 -5.69
CA LYS A 8 20.55 -5.28 -5.02
C LYS A 8 19.83 -6.45 -4.36
N SER A 9 18.55 -6.34 -4.02
CA SER A 9 17.85 -7.33 -3.21
C SER A 9 16.34 -7.24 -3.34
N SER A 10 15.61 -8.22 -2.80
CA SER A 10 14.17 -8.10 -2.56
C SER A 10 13.92 -7.88 -1.07
N ILE A 11 13.15 -6.85 -0.74
CA ILE A 11 12.72 -6.53 0.61
C ILE A 11 11.24 -6.86 0.78
N GLN A 12 10.84 -7.05 2.03
CA GLN A 12 9.45 -7.27 2.39
C GLN A 12 9.01 -6.24 3.43
N THR A 13 7.93 -5.53 3.15
CA THR A 13 7.37 -4.49 4.01
C THR A 13 5.92 -4.79 4.40
N ASN A 14 5.50 -4.34 5.58
CA ASN A 14 4.10 -4.36 5.96
C ASN A 14 3.38 -3.14 5.39
N ILE A 15 2.21 -3.35 4.81
CA ILE A 15 1.30 -2.28 4.43
C ILE A 15 0.10 -2.39 5.35
N TYR A 16 -0.01 -1.47 6.31
CA TYR A 16 -1.20 -1.35 7.13
C TYR A 16 -2.21 -0.53 6.37
N PHE A 17 -3.45 -0.98 6.30
CA PHE A 17 -4.49 -0.25 5.58
C PHE A 17 -5.80 -0.21 6.36
N TYR A 18 -6.67 0.72 5.97
CA TYR A 18 -8.04 0.79 6.44
C TYR A 18 -8.95 1.13 5.26
N VAL A 19 -9.99 0.32 5.08
CA VAL A 19 -11.06 0.56 4.11
C VAL A 19 -12.36 0.69 4.92
N PRO A 20 -13.00 1.86 4.92
CA PRO A 20 -14.33 2.03 5.51
C PRO A 20 -15.35 1.02 4.96
N GLU A 21 -16.30 0.57 5.78
CA GLU A 21 -17.31 -0.42 5.36
C GLU A 21 -18.16 0.05 4.17
N ASN A 22 -18.52 1.34 4.16
CA ASN A 22 -19.35 1.97 3.12
C ASN A 22 -18.51 2.90 2.24
N ILE A 23 -17.49 2.34 1.57
CA ILE A 23 -16.59 3.12 0.73
C ILE A 23 -17.25 3.51 -0.61
N SER A 24 -17.12 4.78 -1.01
CA SER A 24 -17.55 5.26 -2.32
C SER A 24 -16.64 4.74 -3.43
N ILE A 25 -17.19 4.59 -4.65
CA ILE A 25 -16.38 4.27 -5.85
C ILE A 25 -15.37 5.38 -6.17
N SER A 26 -15.62 6.59 -5.68
CA SER A 26 -14.80 7.79 -5.88
C SER A 26 -13.93 8.11 -4.65
N ALA A 27 -13.80 7.18 -3.71
CA ALA A 27 -13.03 7.42 -2.49
C ALA A 27 -11.55 7.58 -2.81
N ASP A 28 -10.93 8.58 -2.20
CA ASP A 28 -9.49 8.81 -2.32
C ASP A 28 -8.70 7.76 -1.54
N ILE A 29 -7.51 7.43 -2.04
CA ILE A 29 -6.52 6.63 -1.32
C ILE A 29 -5.46 7.58 -0.78
N ILE A 30 -5.30 7.62 0.55
CA ILE A 30 -4.35 8.48 1.25
C ILE A 30 -3.19 7.65 1.78
N PHE A 31 -1.98 7.98 1.35
CA PHE A 31 -0.75 7.46 1.93
C PHE A 31 -0.36 8.22 3.18
N ILE A 32 0.05 7.47 4.21
CA ILE A 32 0.44 8.02 5.51
C ILE A 32 1.75 7.42 5.94
N PHE A 33 2.71 8.30 6.22
CA PHE A 33 4.07 7.94 6.57
C PHE A 33 4.32 8.25 8.04
N HIS A 34 4.81 7.23 8.76
CA HIS A 34 5.10 7.34 10.18
C HIS A 34 6.36 8.18 10.46
N GLY A 35 6.56 8.55 11.71
CA GLY A 35 7.79 9.20 12.14
C GLY A 35 8.96 8.23 12.39
N ASN A 36 9.94 8.70 13.16
CA ASN A 36 11.13 7.94 13.53
C ASN A 36 10.84 6.64 14.32
N ALA A 37 9.69 6.55 14.99
CA ALA A 37 9.30 5.38 15.77
C ALA A 37 8.94 4.15 14.93
N ARG A 38 8.85 4.29 13.59
CA ARG A 38 8.53 3.21 12.66
C ARG A 38 7.17 2.54 12.89
N ASN A 39 6.25 3.24 13.56
CA ASN A 39 4.97 2.72 14.01
C ASN A 39 3.83 2.99 13.01
N ALA A 40 3.96 2.45 11.80
CA ALA A 40 2.99 2.61 10.71
C ALA A 40 1.54 2.27 11.10
N ILE A 41 1.36 1.21 11.91
CA ILE A 41 0.04 0.80 12.39
C ILE A 41 -0.64 1.86 13.26
N ASP A 42 0.12 2.58 14.09
CA ASP A 42 -0.43 3.62 14.97
C ASP A 42 -0.90 4.82 14.16
N TYR A 43 -0.14 5.20 13.14
CA TYR A 43 -0.53 6.25 12.19
C TYR A 43 -1.80 5.89 11.42
N ARG A 44 -1.92 4.63 10.99
CA ARG A 44 -3.16 4.10 10.41
C ARG A 44 -4.32 4.18 11.40
N ASN A 45 -4.12 3.71 12.63
CA ASN A 45 -5.15 3.67 13.67
C ASN A 45 -5.65 5.08 14.03
N ALA A 46 -4.74 6.05 14.11
CA ALA A 46 -5.05 7.44 14.47
C ALA A 46 -6.01 8.14 13.48
N LEU A 47 -6.18 7.59 12.27
CA LEU A 47 -6.99 8.20 11.21
C LEU A 47 -8.21 7.39 10.80
N ILE A 48 -8.51 6.28 11.49
CA ILE A 48 -9.70 5.44 11.23
C ILE A 48 -10.98 6.27 11.29
N GLU A 49 -11.23 6.97 12.40
CA GLU A 49 -12.44 7.79 12.56
C GLU A 49 -12.56 8.87 11.47
N LYS A 50 -11.42 9.41 11.03
CA LYS A 50 -11.38 10.41 9.97
C LYS A 50 -11.71 9.80 8.61
N ALA A 51 -11.13 8.64 8.30
CA ALA A 51 -11.39 7.87 7.09
C ALA A 51 -12.87 7.48 6.97
N ASP A 52 -13.50 7.07 8.07
CA ASP A 52 -14.95 6.83 8.11
C ASP A 52 -15.74 8.10 7.82
N SER A 53 -15.42 9.20 8.51
CA SER A 53 -16.16 10.46 8.40
C SER A 53 -16.04 11.15 7.03
N LEU A 54 -14.89 11.00 6.37
CA LEU A 54 -14.57 11.69 5.11
C LEU A 54 -14.53 10.75 3.90
N ASN A 55 -14.76 9.46 4.09
CA ASN A 55 -14.81 8.45 3.03
C ASN A 55 -13.52 8.36 2.19
N PHE A 56 -12.40 8.07 2.84
CA PHE A 56 -11.14 7.77 2.17
C PHE A 56 -10.51 6.48 2.71
N ILE A 57 -9.66 5.87 1.91
CA ILE A 57 -8.88 4.68 2.26
C ILE A 57 -7.51 5.11 2.77
N ILE A 58 -7.00 4.42 3.79
CA ILE A 58 -5.66 4.66 4.33
C ILE A 58 -4.71 3.58 3.85
N LEU A 59 -3.54 3.97 3.35
CA LEU A 59 -2.37 3.11 3.16
C LEU A 59 -1.20 3.64 4.01
N ALA A 60 -0.72 2.83 4.94
CA ALA A 60 0.39 3.14 5.83
C ALA A 60 1.49 2.08 5.67
N PRO A 61 2.39 2.24 4.68
CA PRO A 61 3.57 1.40 4.57
C PRO A 61 4.49 1.53 5.79
N GLU A 62 5.05 0.41 6.21
CA GLU A 62 6.06 0.34 7.27
C GLU A 62 7.47 0.40 6.68
N PHE A 63 8.12 1.53 6.89
CA PHE A 63 9.53 1.71 6.59
C PHE A 63 10.36 1.32 7.82
N SER A 64 10.48 0.02 8.03
CA SER A 64 11.20 -0.55 9.16
C SER A 64 12.69 -0.21 9.14
N GLU A 65 13.28 -0.06 10.32
CA GLU A 65 14.72 0.21 10.48
C GLU A 65 15.62 -0.84 9.78
N LYS A 66 15.12 -2.07 9.66
CA LYS A 66 15.84 -3.17 8.98
C LYS A 66 15.97 -2.93 7.47
N ASN A 67 14.91 -2.47 6.82
CA ASN A 67 14.88 -2.29 5.36
C ASN A 67 15.23 -0.86 4.94
N PHE A 68 15.02 0.11 5.83
CA PHE A 68 15.18 1.55 5.62
C PHE A 68 15.95 2.16 6.81
N PRO A 69 17.25 1.85 6.94
CA PRO A 69 18.03 2.22 8.11
C PRO A 69 18.26 3.73 8.21
N GLY A 70 18.11 4.27 9.43
CA GLY A 70 18.41 5.65 9.75
C GLY A 70 17.48 6.68 9.08
N GLY A 71 17.90 7.95 9.19
CA GLY A 71 17.25 9.07 8.51
C GLY A 71 17.49 9.01 7.00
N ASP A 72 18.71 8.67 6.58
CA ASP A 72 19.10 8.55 5.18
C ASP A 72 18.23 7.54 4.43
N GLY A 73 18.07 6.34 4.98
CA GLY A 73 17.31 5.27 4.36
C GLY A 73 15.79 5.49 4.35
N TYR A 74 15.27 6.46 5.12
CA TYR A 74 13.83 6.73 5.19
C TYR A 74 13.46 8.18 4.94
N ASN A 75 13.79 9.07 5.87
CA ASN A 75 13.36 10.46 5.84
C ASN A 75 13.94 11.23 4.66
N LEU A 76 15.19 10.94 4.28
CA LEU A 76 15.86 11.52 3.12
C LEU A 76 15.69 10.67 1.85
N GLY A 77 14.87 9.62 1.92
CA GLY A 77 14.42 8.85 0.77
C GLY A 77 15.47 7.93 0.13
N ASN A 78 16.62 7.72 0.80
CA ASN A 78 17.73 6.92 0.27
C ASN A 78 18.22 7.40 -1.12
N VAL A 79 18.03 8.69 -1.43
CA VAL A 79 18.41 9.26 -2.74
C VAL A 79 19.93 9.21 -2.91
N PHE A 80 20.65 9.53 -1.85
CA PHE A 80 22.10 9.45 -1.77
C PHE A 80 22.53 8.43 -0.71
N VAL A 81 23.73 7.87 -0.85
CA VAL A 81 24.32 6.96 0.14
C VAL A 81 24.53 7.64 1.51
N ASP A 82 24.96 8.90 1.48
CA ASP A 82 25.02 9.80 2.64
C ASP A 82 24.06 10.97 2.33
N GLY A 83 22.89 10.93 2.96
CA GLY A 83 21.84 11.91 2.72
C GLY A 83 22.17 13.29 3.30
N ASP A 84 23.00 13.33 4.34
CA ASP A 84 23.43 14.55 5.01
C ASP A 84 24.53 15.28 4.24
N ASN A 85 25.32 14.55 3.44
CA ASN A 85 26.37 15.11 2.59
C ASN A 85 26.31 14.57 1.14
N PRO A 86 25.32 15.02 0.33
CA PRO A 86 25.07 14.46 -0.99
C PRO A 86 26.13 14.86 -2.03
N SER A 87 26.48 13.92 -2.90
CA SER A 87 27.25 14.15 -4.13
C SER A 87 26.69 13.34 -5.30
N GLU A 88 26.96 13.76 -6.54
CA GLU A 88 26.53 13.03 -7.75
C GLU A 88 27.04 11.58 -7.76
N GLU A 89 28.26 11.34 -7.28
CA GLU A 89 28.86 10.01 -7.19
C GLU A 89 28.21 9.11 -6.12
N SER A 90 27.49 9.71 -5.17
CA SER A 90 26.78 9.00 -4.11
C SER A 90 25.30 8.75 -4.43
N LEU A 91 24.83 9.11 -5.62
CA LEU A 91 23.44 8.93 -6.04
C LEU A 91 23.10 7.43 -6.14
N ASN A 92 22.09 6.99 -5.39
CA ASN A 92 21.56 5.65 -5.52
C ASN A 92 20.66 5.55 -6.78
N PRO A 93 20.56 4.36 -7.40
CA PRO A 93 19.54 4.09 -8.42
C PRO A 93 18.14 4.46 -7.92
N GLU A 94 17.30 5.03 -8.78
CA GLU A 94 15.94 5.46 -8.40
C GLU A 94 15.07 4.31 -7.85
N ILE A 95 15.26 3.09 -8.35
CA ILE A 95 14.59 1.88 -7.83
C ILE A 95 14.96 1.55 -6.37
N ASP A 96 16.04 2.14 -5.85
CA ASP A 96 16.46 2.00 -4.45
C ASP A 96 15.93 3.13 -3.57
N TRP A 97 15.34 4.18 -4.15
CA TRP A 97 14.79 5.28 -3.37
C TRP A 97 13.55 4.79 -2.61
N THR A 98 13.44 5.22 -1.37
CA THR A 98 12.41 4.79 -0.43
C THR A 98 11.00 4.97 -0.99
N PHE A 99 10.75 6.10 -1.66
CA PHE A 99 9.42 6.45 -2.15
C PHE A 99 9.10 5.87 -3.53
N SER A 100 10.05 5.23 -4.21
CA SER A 100 9.79 4.44 -5.43
C SER A 100 8.91 3.21 -5.17
N LEU A 101 8.68 2.88 -3.89
CA LEU A 101 7.80 1.83 -3.45
C LEU A 101 6.31 2.26 -3.42
N VAL A 102 6.01 3.57 -3.46
CA VAL A 102 4.64 4.11 -3.36
C VAL A 102 3.76 3.66 -4.53
N GLU A 103 4.22 3.83 -5.76
CA GLU A 103 3.42 3.47 -6.95
C GLU A 103 3.15 1.95 -7.03
N PRO A 104 4.14 1.06 -6.83
CA PRO A 104 3.88 -0.38 -6.78
C PRO A 104 2.93 -0.82 -5.67
N ILE A 105 2.95 -0.17 -4.49
CA ILE A 105 1.92 -0.43 -3.46
C ILE A 105 0.55 -0.03 -4.00
N PHE A 106 0.44 1.18 -4.55
CA PHE A 106 -0.83 1.72 -5.02
C PHE A 106 -1.44 0.79 -6.08
N GLU A 107 -0.67 0.41 -7.10
CA GLU A 107 -1.14 -0.50 -8.15
C GLU A 107 -1.56 -1.87 -7.58
N SER A 108 -0.76 -2.45 -6.68
CA SER A 108 -1.08 -3.73 -6.05
C SER A 108 -2.37 -3.66 -5.23
N PHE A 109 -2.55 -2.60 -4.46
CA PHE A 109 -3.72 -2.40 -3.62
C PHE A 109 -4.97 -2.09 -4.45
N TRP A 110 -4.86 -1.25 -5.49
CA TRP A 110 -5.94 -0.97 -6.43
C TRP A 110 -6.45 -2.25 -7.10
N ASN A 111 -5.53 -3.09 -7.57
CA ASN A 111 -5.88 -4.39 -8.17
C ASN A 111 -6.56 -5.31 -7.16
N PHE A 112 -6.09 -5.34 -5.92
CA PHE A 112 -6.74 -6.08 -4.83
C PHE A 112 -8.19 -5.62 -4.61
N LEU A 113 -8.44 -4.31 -4.55
CA LEU A 113 -9.79 -3.75 -4.40
C LEU A 113 -10.69 -4.08 -5.60
N ALA A 114 -10.19 -3.90 -6.83
CA ALA A 114 -10.95 -4.19 -8.04
C ALA A 114 -11.37 -5.67 -8.13
N LEU A 115 -10.48 -6.60 -7.74
CA LEU A 115 -10.80 -8.02 -7.68
C LEU A 115 -11.81 -8.34 -6.58
N SER A 116 -11.74 -7.66 -5.42
CA SER A 116 -12.68 -7.87 -4.33
C SER A 116 -14.13 -7.50 -4.70
N GLN A 117 -14.32 -6.52 -5.58
CA GLN A 117 -15.64 -6.13 -6.10
C GLN A 117 -16.17 -7.08 -7.19
N GLN A 118 -15.29 -7.75 -7.94
CA GLN A 118 -15.68 -8.67 -9.03
C GLN A 118 -16.15 -10.05 -8.55
N VAL A 119 -15.86 -10.44 -7.31
CA VAL A 119 -16.29 -11.75 -6.75
C VAL A 119 -17.80 -11.82 -6.47
N ILE A 120 -18.55 -10.70 -6.58
CA ILE A 120 -20.03 -10.66 -6.48
C ILE A 120 -20.69 -10.75 -7.87
N ILE A 121 -20.20 -11.59 -8.79
CA ILE A 121 -21.00 -11.98 -9.97
C ILE A 121 -20.69 -13.45 -10.29
N LEU A 122 -21.51 -14.38 -9.77
CA LEU A 122 -21.93 -15.63 -10.41
C LEU A 122 -22.70 -16.49 -9.40
N LEU A 123 -24.02 -16.37 -9.37
CA LEU A 123 -24.93 -17.47 -8.99
C LEU A 123 -26.39 -17.11 -9.37
N VAL A 124 -26.65 -16.81 -10.64
CA VAL A 124 -27.98 -17.00 -11.24
C VAL A 124 -27.76 -17.45 -12.68
N THR A 125 -27.86 -18.74 -12.99
CA THR A 125 -28.95 -19.42 -13.73
C THR A 125 -28.48 -20.89 -13.85
N GLN A 126 -29.27 -21.95 -13.72
CA GLN A 126 -30.52 -22.30 -14.39
C GLN A 126 -31.27 -23.35 -13.54
N LEU A 127 -32.54 -23.09 -13.23
CA LEU A 127 -33.53 -24.14 -12.98
C LEU A 127 -34.58 -23.96 -14.07
N GLU A 128 -34.44 -24.69 -15.18
CA GLU A 128 -35.58 -24.95 -16.04
C GLU A 128 -36.07 -26.38 -15.78
N ALA A 129 -37.31 -26.43 -15.30
CA ALA A 129 -38.08 -27.60 -15.02
C ALA A 129 -38.39 -28.38 -16.31
N ASN A 130 -37.88 -29.60 -16.42
CA ASN A 130 -38.44 -30.60 -17.32
C ASN A 130 -39.35 -31.55 -16.52
N SER A 131 -40.56 -31.06 -16.24
CA SER A 131 -41.71 -31.93 -15.99
C SER A 131 -42.56 -32.00 -17.26
N ARG A 132 -42.34 -33.03 -18.07
CA ARG A 132 -43.36 -33.57 -18.97
C ARG A 132 -43.40 -35.09 -18.82
N ILE A 133 -44.27 -35.52 -17.91
CA ILE A 133 -45.00 -36.78 -18.01
C ILE A 133 -46.28 -36.41 -18.76
N VAL A 134 -46.42 -36.82 -20.03
CA VAL A 134 -47.55 -37.59 -20.60
C VAL A 134 -47.07 -38.20 -21.91
#